data_AF-A0A840Y120-F1
#
_entry.id   AF-A0A840Y120-F1
#
_cell.length_a   1.000
_cell.length_b   1.000
_cell.length_c   1.000
_cell.angle_alpha   90.00
_cell.angle_beta   90.00
_cell.angle_gamma   90.00
#
_symmetry.space_group_name_H-M   'P 1'
#
loop_
_entity.id
_entity.type
_entity.pdbx_description
1 polymer ?
#
loop_
_entity_poly.entity_id
_entity_poly.type
_entity_poly.pdbx_seq_one_letter_code
_entity_poly.pdbx_strand_id
1 'polypeptide(L)'
;MAGNWGFRGWGGKLPAMQSAVIYAASALAEIGGCFLFWGWRRLGWPGWVLAPAMASLAAFAWLLTLVESSAAGRAYAAYGGVYVAASLVWLVAVEGRVPDRWDLSGAALCLAGAGVILWGGGAGR
;
A
#
# COMPACT_ATOMS: atom_id res chain seq x y z
N MET A 1 35.93 -14.40 2.88
CA MET A 1 34.69 -14.62 3.67
C MET A 1 33.59 -13.74 3.09
N ALA A 2 33.06 -14.09 1.92
CA ALA A 2 31.87 -13.44 1.36
C ALA A 2 30.66 -14.19 1.93
N GLY A 3 29.86 -13.52 2.74
CA GLY A 3 28.67 -14.09 3.36
C GLY A 3 27.70 -14.57 2.27
N ASN A 4 27.53 -15.89 2.22
CA ASN A 4 26.49 -16.56 1.47
C ASN A 4 25.13 -16.19 2.08
N TRP A 5 24.61 -15.01 1.73
CA TRP A 5 23.23 -14.62 2.01
C TRP A 5 22.34 -15.45 1.10
N GLY A 6 22.02 -16.66 1.56
CA GLY A 6 21.05 -17.53 0.93
C GLY A 6 19.66 -16.88 0.92
N PHE A 7 19.36 -16.10 -0.12
CA PHE A 7 18.01 -15.91 -0.65
C PHE A 7 17.57 -17.21 -1.32
N ARG A 8 17.48 -18.27 -0.51
CA ARG A 8 17.15 -19.61 -0.96
C ARG A 8 15.68 -19.86 -0.67
N GLY A 9 14.89 -19.69 -1.74
CA GLY A 9 13.51 -20.14 -1.83
C GLY A 9 12.53 -19.20 -1.15
N TRP A 10 11.75 -18.51 -1.95
CA TRP A 10 10.29 -18.37 -1.86
C TRP A 10 9.90 -17.59 -3.12
N GLY A 11 9.07 -18.17 -3.99
CA GLY A 11 8.73 -17.51 -5.25
C GLY A 11 8.15 -18.45 -6.29
N GLY A 12 7.17 -19.27 -5.90
CA GLY A 12 6.17 -19.65 -6.89
C GLY A 12 5.52 -18.34 -7.35
N LYS A 13 5.49 -18.08 -8.66
CA LYS A 13 4.80 -16.90 -9.21
C LYS A 13 3.39 -16.88 -8.64
N LEU A 14 3.11 -15.97 -7.71
CA LEU A 14 1.76 -15.82 -7.21
C LEU A 14 0.90 -15.34 -8.39
N PRO A 15 -0.25 -15.97 -8.70
CA PRO A 15 -1.13 -15.50 -9.75
C PRO A 15 -1.47 -14.02 -9.50
N ALA A 16 -1.62 -13.23 -10.56
CA ALA A 16 -1.83 -11.77 -10.46
C ALA A 16 -2.95 -11.35 -9.48
N MET A 17 -3.96 -12.20 -9.32
CA MET A 17 -5.05 -12.03 -8.34
C MET A 17 -4.54 -12.02 -6.87
N GLN A 18 -3.53 -12.82 -6.55
CA GLN A 18 -2.97 -12.91 -5.21
C GLN A 18 -2.13 -11.68 -4.85
N SER A 19 -1.39 -11.11 -5.82
CA SER A 19 -0.69 -9.83 -5.62
C SER A 19 -1.65 -8.67 -5.37
N ALA A 20 -2.81 -8.65 -6.04
CA ALA A 20 -3.83 -7.63 -5.81
C ALA A 20 -4.41 -7.71 -4.39
N VAL A 21 -4.66 -8.93 -3.88
CA VAL A 21 -5.11 -9.14 -2.50
C VAL A 21 -4.06 -8.67 -1.50
N ILE A 22 -2.78 -8.97 -1.74
CA ILE A 22 -1.68 -8.51 -0.89
C ILE A 22 -1.61 -6.98 -0.89
N TYR A 23 -1.70 -6.33 -2.05
CA TYR A 23 -1.72 -4.86 -2.12
C TYR A 23 -2.91 -4.25 -1.39
N ALA A 24 -4.10 -4.84 -1.50
CA ALA A 24 -5.28 -4.38 -0.77
C ALA A 24 -5.09 -4.54 0.75
N ALA A 25 -4.57 -5.68 1.20
CA ALA A 25 -4.25 -5.92 2.61
C ALA A 25 -3.18 -4.94 3.13
N SER A 26 -2.12 -4.70 2.34
CA SER A 26 -1.10 -3.68 2.61
C SER A 26 -1.73 -2.29 2.77
N ALA A 27 -2.62 -1.90 1.87
CA ALA A 27 -3.27 -0.59 1.91
C ALA A 27 -4.16 -0.43 3.16
N LEU A 28 -4.93 -1.46 3.52
CA LEU A 28 -5.75 -1.43 4.74
C LEU A 28 -4.87 -1.34 6.00
N ALA A 29 -3.77 -2.09 6.04
CA ALA A 29 -2.83 -2.04 7.16
C ALA A 29 -2.14 -0.67 7.28
N GLU A 30 -1.73 -0.07 6.16
CA GLU A 30 -1.12 1.25 6.16
C GLU A 30 -2.12 2.34 6.58
N ILE A 31 -3.29 2.40 5.92
CA ILE A 31 -4.31 3.41 6.22
C ILE A 31 -4.80 3.27 7.66
N GLY A 32 -5.07 2.05 8.12
CA GLY A 32 -5.47 1.79 9.50
C GLY A 32 -4.41 2.20 10.52
N GLY A 33 -3.13 1.87 10.27
CA GLY A 33 -2.02 2.27 11.13
C GLY A 33 -1.86 3.78 11.22
N CYS A 34 -1.89 4.46 10.06
CA CYS A 34 -1.85 5.91 9.96
C CYS A 34 -3.05 6.58 10.65
N PHE A 35 -4.24 6.00 10.53
CA PHE A 35 -5.46 6.53 11.16
C PHE A 35 -5.42 6.39 12.68
N LEU A 36 -4.94 5.26 13.21
CA LEU A 36 -4.73 5.07 14.65
C LEU A 36 -3.73 6.08 15.21
N PHE A 37 -2.64 6.32 14.48
CA PHE A 37 -1.65 7.34 14.83
C PHE A 37 -2.26 8.76 14.81
N TRP A 38 -3.07 9.07 13.80
CA TRP A 38 -3.82 10.32 13.71
C TRP A 38 -4.77 10.51 14.89
N GLY A 39 -5.50 9.46 15.27
CA GLY A 39 -6.40 9.49 16.43
C GLY A 39 -5.66 9.74 17.75
N TRP A 40 -4.50 9.13 17.95
CA TRP A 40 -3.65 9.43 19.10
C TRP A 40 -3.20 10.90 19.11
N ARG A 41 -2.68 11.41 17.98
CA ARG A 41 -2.08 12.75 17.92
C ARG A 41 -3.08 13.89 17.88
N ARG A 42 -4.25 13.68 17.25
CA ARG A 42 -5.24 14.73 16.95
C ARG A 42 -6.58 14.56 17.66
N LEU A 43 -7.00 13.34 17.98
CA LEU A 43 -8.28 13.07 18.66
C LEU A 43 -8.12 12.83 20.16
N GLY A 44 -6.89 12.87 20.68
CA GLY A 44 -6.60 12.65 22.11
C GLY A 44 -6.80 11.21 22.56
N TRP A 45 -6.75 10.25 21.63
CA TRP A 45 -6.84 8.84 21.98
C TRP A 45 -5.69 8.40 22.88
N PRO A 46 -5.89 7.38 23.72
CA PRO A 46 -4.88 6.95 24.68
C PRO A 46 -3.62 6.40 23.99
N GLY A 47 -2.46 6.59 24.61
CA GLY A 47 -1.16 6.22 24.05
C GLY A 47 -0.97 4.74 23.72
N TRP A 48 -1.76 3.84 24.30
CA TRP A 48 -1.70 2.42 23.95
C TRP A 48 -2.09 2.14 22.49
N VAL A 49 -2.84 3.04 21.84
CA VAL A 49 -3.21 2.96 20.42
C VAL A 49 -1.99 3.05 19.49
N LEU A 50 -0.87 3.58 19.99
CA LEU A 50 0.39 3.63 19.23
C LEU A 50 0.95 2.23 18.95
N ALA A 51 0.78 1.28 19.87
CA ALA A 51 1.27 -0.08 19.70
C ALA A 51 0.61 -0.81 18.51
N PRO A 52 -0.73 -0.89 18.39
CA PRO A 52 -1.37 -1.45 17.21
C PRO A 52 -1.14 -0.60 15.96
N ALA A 53 -0.99 0.72 16.05
CA ALA A 53 -0.64 1.57 14.91
C ALA A 53 0.71 1.16 14.29
N MET A 54 1.75 1.06 15.12
CA MET A 54 3.08 0.64 14.70
C MET A 54 3.12 -0.81 14.21
N ALA A 55 2.37 -1.71 14.86
CA ALA A 55 2.24 -3.10 14.41
C ALA A 55 1.60 -3.18 13.01
N SER A 56 0.58 -2.34 12.75
CA SER A 56 -0.07 -2.27 11.43
C SER A 56 0.88 -1.75 10.34
N LEU A 57 1.69 -0.73 10.64
CA LEU A 57 2.71 -0.22 9.72
C LEU A 57 3.82 -1.25 9.44
N ALA A 58 4.23 -2.01 10.46
CA ALA A 58 5.16 -3.11 10.28
C ALA A 58 4.56 -4.24 9.42
N ALA A 59 3.28 -4.55 9.62
CA ALA A 59 2.55 -5.51 8.80
C ALA A 59 2.43 -5.06 7.33
N PHE A 60 2.17 -3.78 7.09
CA PHE A 60 2.19 -3.19 5.74
C PHE A 60 3.54 -3.42 5.05
N ALA A 61 4.65 -3.06 5.72
CA ALA A 61 5.99 -3.23 5.17
C ALA A 61 6.28 -4.70 4.86
N TRP A 62 5.90 -5.62 5.76
CA TRP A 62 6.04 -7.06 5.55
C TRP A 62 5.18 -7.60 4.40
N LEU A 63 3.92 -7.19 4.30
CA LEU A 63 3.03 -7.64 3.22
C LEU A 63 3.56 -7.19 1.86
N LEU A 64 4.12 -5.99 1.78
CA LEU A 64 4.62 -5.46 0.52
C LEU A 64 5.87 -6.20 0.02
N THR A 65 6.71 -6.75 0.91
CA THR A 65 7.86 -7.58 0.51
C THR A 65 7.44 -8.95 -0.03
N LEU A 66 6.22 -9.40 0.23
CA LEU A 66 5.68 -10.64 -0.35
C LEU A 66 5.28 -10.47 -1.82
N VAL A 67 5.18 -9.24 -2.32
CA VAL A 67 4.86 -9.00 -3.73
C VAL A 67 6.12 -9.06 -4.57
N GLU A 68 6.22 -10.15 -5.34
CA GLU A 68 7.30 -10.34 -6.30
C GLU A 68 7.21 -9.30 -7.44
N SER A 69 8.23 -8.46 -7.56
CA SER A 69 8.30 -7.42 -8.59
C SER A 69 9.74 -7.24 -9.08
N SER A 70 9.90 -6.98 -10.38
CA SER A 70 11.21 -6.79 -11.00
C SER A 70 12.01 -5.61 -10.43
N ALA A 71 11.33 -4.66 -9.79
CA ALA A 71 11.93 -3.54 -9.09
C ALA A 71 11.03 -3.08 -7.95
N ALA A 72 11.60 -2.86 -6.76
CA ALA A 72 10.87 -2.36 -5.60
C ALA A 72 10.12 -1.06 -5.90
N GLY A 73 10.74 -0.13 -6.64
CA GLY A 73 10.09 1.12 -7.08
C GLY A 73 8.82 0.93 -7.91
N ARG A 74 8.78 -0.10 -8.77
CA ARG A 74 7.58 -0.41 -9.57
C ARG A 74 6.48 -1.05 -8.72
N ALA A 75 6.87 -1.84 -7.70
CA ALA A 75 5.92 -2.36 -6.73
C ALA A 75 5.27 -1.23 -5.92
N TYR A 76 6.07 -0.26 -5.46
CA TYR A 76 5.55 0.94 -4.76
C TYR A 76 4.64 1.78 -5.66
N ALA A 77 4.94 1.92 -6.94
CA ALA A 77 4.08 2.65 -7.88
C ALA A 77 2.74 1.95 -8.13
N ALA A 78 2.73 0.62 -8.32
CA ALA A 78 1.49 -0.16 -8.41
C ALA A 78 0.67 -0.06 -7.12
N TYR A 79 1.35 -0.24 -5.99
CA TYR A 79 0.76 -0.12 -4.67
C TYR A 79 0.16 1.27 -4.43
N GLY A 80 0.85 2.34 -4.82
CA GLY A 80 0.35 3.71 -4.67
C GLY A 80 -1.00 3.93 -5.36
N GLY A 81 -1.24 3.30 -6.50
CA GLY A 81 -2.56 3.31 -7.14
C GLY A 81 -3.63 2.61 -6.29
N VAL A 82 -3.32 1.44 -5.74
CA VAL A 82 -4.22 0.72 -4.82
C VAL A 82 -4.47 1.51 -3.54
N TYR A 83 -3.45 2.15 -2.98
CA TYR A 83 -3.54 3.00 -1.80
C TYR A 83 -4.51 4.17 -2.02
N VAL A 84 -4.41 4.86 -3.17
CA VAL A 84 -5.31 5.97 -3.51
C VAL A 84 -6.77 5.50 -3.59
N ALA A 85 -7.03 4.38 -4.28
CA ALA A 85 -8.36 3.81 -4.36
C ALA A 85 -8.90 3.40 -2.97
N ALA A 86 -8.08 2.72 -2.17
CA ALA A 86 -8.42 2.30 -0.81
C ALA A 86 -8.68 3.50 0.11
N SER A 87 -7.94 4.60 -0.06
CA SER A 87 -8.11 5.84 0.72
C SER A 87 -9.48 6.48 0.46
N LEU A 88 -9.95 6.50 -0.80
CA LEU A 88 -11.29 6.98 -1.12
C LEU A 88 -12.39 6.07 -0.56
N VAL A 89 -12.20 4.75 -0.60
CA VAL A 89 -13.14 3.81 0.02
C VAL A 89 -13.17 4.00 1.53
N TRP A 90 -12.02 4.22 2.17
CA TRP A 90 -11.91 4.50 3.60
C TRP A 90 -12.62 5.80 3.99
N LEU A 91 -12.45 6.85 3.17
CA LEU A 91 -13.12 8.14 3.35
C LEU A 91 -14.65 7.98 3.42
N VAL A 92 -15.21 7.11 2.58
CA VAL A 92 -16.65 6.78 2.62
C VAL A 92 -16.98 5.89 3.81
N ALA A 93 -16.26 4.79 3.99
CA ALA A 93 -16.64 3.71 4.90
C ALA A 93 -16.41 4.04 6.38
N VAL A 94 -15.31 4.72 6.70
CA VAL A 94 -14.88 5.01 8.07
C VAL A 94 -15.18 6.46 8.46
N GLU A 95 -14.98 7.40 7.53
CA GLU A 95 -15.22 8.82 7.80
C GLU A 95 -16.60 9.30 7.38
N GLY A 96 -17.37 8.50 6.63
CA GLY A 96 -18.73 8.85 6.19
C GLY A 96 -18.78 10.02 5.20
N ARG A 97 -17.66 10.37 4.57
CA ARG A 97 -17.56 11.49 3.63
C ARG A 97 -17.62 10.99 2.19
N VAL A 98 -18.48 11.63 1.40
CA VAL A 98 -18.59 11.33 -0.03
C VAL A 98 -17.44 12.03 -0.76
N PRO A 99 -16.62 11.31 -1.57
CA PRO A 99 -15.56 11.90 -2.37
C PRO A 99 -16.12 12.98 -3.27
N ASP A 100 -15.47 14.12 -3.29
CA ASP A 100 -15.87 15.20 -4.17
C ASP A 100 -15.33 14.97 -5.61
N ARG A 101 -15.77 15.82 -6.53
CA ARG A 101 -15.30 15.77 -7.93
C ARG A 101 -13.79 15.98 -8.06
N TRP A 102 -13.17 16.69 -7.12
CA TRP A 102 -11.74 16.93 -7.10
C TRP A 102 -10.97 15.70 -6.62
N ASP A 103 -11.44 15.02 -5.58
CA ASP A 103 -10.93 13.75 -5.07
C ASP A 103 -10.92 12.69 -6.17
N LEU A 104 -12.04 12.57 -6.91
CA LEU A 104 -12.15 11.64 -8.04
C LEU A 104 -11.20 12.01 -9.18
N SER A 105 -11.06 13.31 -9.50
CA SER A 105 -10.13 13.76 -10.54
C SER A 105 -8.67 13.53 -10.16
N GLY A 106 -8.31 13.77 -8.89
CA GLY A 106 -6.99 13.52 -8.35
C GLY A 106 -6.67 12.02 -8.33
N ALA A 107 -7.63 11.19 -7.92
CA ALA A 107 -7.49 9.75 -7.97
C ALA A 107 -7.28 9.23 -9.39
N ALA A 108 -8.05 9.73 -10.36
CA ALA A 108 -7.86 9.39 -11.77
C ALA A 108 -6.45 9.75 -12.26
N LEU A 109 -5.93 10.92 -11.88
CA LEU A 109 -4.58 11.36 -12.23
C LEU A 109 -3.50 10.47 -11.58
N CYS A 110 -3.63 10.14 -10.29
CA CYS A 110 -2.72 9.24 -9.59
C CYS A 110 -2.71 7.85 -10.21
N LEU A 111 -3.88 7.30 -10.55
CA LEU A 111 -4.01 6.00 -11.21
C LEU A 111 -3.41 6.02 -12.62
N ALA A 112 -3.59 7.11 -13.38
CA ALA A 112 -2.97 7.29 -14.68
C ALA A 112 -1.43 7.32 -14.55
N GLY A 113 -0.89 8.06 -13.58
CA GLY A 113 0.55 8.10 -13.30
C GLY A 113 1.12 6.72 -12.92
N ALA A 114 0.43 5.99 -12.05
CA ALA A 114 0.79 4.61 -11.70
C ALA A 114 0.77 3.69 -12.93
N GLY A 115 -0.26 3.82 -13.79
CA GLY A 115 -0.36 3.10 -15.05
C GLY A 115 0.80 3.39 -16.01
N VAL A 116 1.20 4.67 -16.12
CA VAL A 116 2.37 5.07 -16.92
C VAL A 116 3.67 4.45 -16.40
N ILE A 117 3.88 4.38 -15.09
CA ILE A 117 5.08 3.75 -14.53
C ILE A 117 5.08 2.23 -14.78
N LEU A 118 3.91 1.60 -14.71
CA LEU A 118 3.77 0.17 -14.93
C LEU A 118 3.94 -0.21 -16.40
N TRP A 119 3.36 0.54 -17.34
CA TRP A 119 3.44 0.27 -18.77
C TRP A 119 4.69 0.87 -19.43
N GLY A 120 5.07 2.09 -19.05
CA GLY A 120 6.28 2.75 -19.55
C GLY A 120 7.56 2.03 -19.12
N GLY A 121 7.57 1.39 -17.95
CA GLY A 121 8.68 0.53 -17.52
C GLY A 121 8.76 -0.82 -18.24
N GLY A 122 7.85 -1.12 -19.18
CA GLY A 122 7.83 -2.37 -19.97
C GLY A 122 8.47 -2.27 -21.36
N ALA A 123 8.80 -1.06 -21.84
CA ALA A 123 9.20 -0.84 -23.24
C ALA A 123 10.72 -0.75 -23.48
N GLY A 124 11.57 -1.15 -22.53
CA GLY A 124 13.00 -1.20 -22.79
C GLY A 124 13.85 -1.50 -21.57
N ARG A 125 14.12 -2.78 -21.33
CA ARG A 125 15.36 -3.39 -20.81
C ARG A 125 15.10 -4.82 -20.37
#